data_AF-A0ABD2HCQ9-F1
#
_entry.id   AF-A0ABD2HCQ9-F1
#
_cell.length_a   1.000
_cell.length_b   1.000
_cell.length_c   1.000
_cell.angle_alpha   90.00
_cell.angle_beta   90.00
_cell.angle_gamma   90.00
#
_symmetry.space_group_name_H-M   'P 1'
#
loop_
_entity.id
_entity.type
_entity.pdbx_description
1 polymer ?
#
loop_
_entity_poly.entity_id
_entity_poly.type
_entity_poly.pdbx_seq_one_letter_code
_entity_poly.pdbx_strand_id
1 'polypeptide(L)'
;MAEEPAAEIQLLRSLKVKLIEILSADADFVLQHADSRCLLSVHGYQQVKACRFPSEKVTDLLDLIIQRGPEAARGLLKLLNEPALQETFPMLCFIKDLDINTVSSGIIKRKRETPDLQEIIPSKQICKKGSCLVQEKQLMTVARTIGRSWREIGRLALEISTVKIEQIEEDNSIHVERVFAMLRYWSTCQREKATAANLHLLLSQGDWALPPESIDFLLEMK
;
A
#
# COMPACT_ATOMS: atom_id res chain seq x y z
N MET A 1 12.88 21.47 27.55
CA MET A 1 13.27 21.05 26.19
C MET A 1 12.07 20.31 25.62
N ALA A 2 11.44 20.84 24.58
CA ALA A 2 10.25 20.26 23.99
C ALA A 2 10.70 19.11 23.07
N GLU A 3 10.52 17.88 23.54
CA GLU A 3 10.71 16.68 22.73
C GLU A 3 9.59 16.70 21.68
N GLU A 4 9.95 17.04 20.44
CA GLU A 4 9.02 17.06 19.32
C GLU A 4 8.35 15.69 19.23
N PRO A 5 7.01 15.59 19.13
CA PRO A 5 6.36 14.30 18.95
C PRO A 5 6.77 13.79 17.59
N ALA A 6 7.79 12.94 17.58
CA ALA A 6 8.43 12.42 16.40
C ALA A 6 7.35 11.92 15.44
N ALA A 7 7.46 12.30 14.17
CA ALA A 7 6.45 12.05 13.15
C ALA A 7 5.97 10.58 13.14
N GLU A 8 6.85 9.65 13.51
CA GLU A 8 6.62 8.22 13.68
C GLU A 8 5.50 7.91 14.69
N ILE A 9 5.44 8.61 15.83
CA ILE A 9 4.42 8.40 16.86
C ILE A 9 3.06 8.89 16.36
N GLN A 10 3.03 10.04 15.67
CA GLN A 10 1.80 10.56 15.09
C GLN A 10 1.27 9.66 13.97
N LEU A 11 2.17 9.11 13.16
CA LEU A 11 1.86 8.13 12.14
C LEU A 11 1.33 6.83 12.73
N LEU A 12 1.98 6.34 13.78
CA LEU A 12 1.53 5.14 14.47
C LEU A 12 0.15 5.34 15.09
N ARG A 13 -0.13 6.54 15.64
CA ARG A 13 -1.46 6.90 16.17
C ARG A 13 -2.54 6.95 15.09
N SER A 14 -2.25 7.54 13.93
CA SER A 14 -3.23 7.62 12.82
C SER A 14 -3.49 6.26 12.18
N LEU A 15 -2.48 5.40 12.15
CA LEU A 15 -2.57 4.03 11.64
C LEU A 15 -3.05 3.03 12.70
N LYS A 16 -3.06 3.39 13.99
CA LYS A 16 -3.36 2.50 15.12
C LYS A 16 -4.64 1.71 14.89
N VAL A 17 -5.73 2.36 14.48
CA VAL A 17 -7.02 1.70 14.25
C VAL A 17 -6.92 0.64 13.15
N LYS A 18 -6.32 0.98 12.01
CA LYS A 18 -6.14 0.05 10.89
C LYS A 18 -5.20 -1.09 11.24
N LEU A 19 -4.13 -0.79 11.97
CA LEU A 19 -3.18 -1.79 12.47
C LEU A 19 -3.87 -2.75 13.42
N ILE A 20 -4.70 -2.27 14.34
CA ILE A 20 -5.48 -3.13 15.24
C ILE A 20 -6.36 -4.07 14.43
N GLU A 21 -7.12 -3.57 13.47
CA GLU A 21 -8.00 -4.43 12.66
C GLU A 21 -7.20 -5.51 11.91
N ILE A 22 -6.08 -5.15 11.29
CA ILE A 22 -5.27 -6.07 10.48
C ILE A 22 -4.50 -7.07 11.35
N LEU A 23 -3.76 -6.58 12.34
CA LEU A 23 -2.93 -7.40 13.22
C LEU A 23 -3.80 -8.23 14.19
N SER A 24 -5.07 -7.86 14.42
CA SER A 24 -5.99 -8.67 15.22
C SER A 24 -6.30 -10.02 14.57
N ALA A 25 -6.06 -10.17 13.26
CA ALA A 25 -6.18 -11.45 12.58
C ALA A 25 -5.19 -12.50 13.14
N ASP A 26 -4.01 -12.08 13.63
CA ASP A 26 -3.03 -12.97 14.27
C ASP A 26 -2.17 -12.23 15.31
N ALA A 27 -2.81 -11.89 16.44
CA ALA A 27 -2.19 -11.07 17.49
C ALA A 27 -1.01 -11.77 18.19
N ASP A 28 -0.99 -13.10 18.23
CA ASP A 28 0.10 -13.88 18.83
C ASP A 28 1.35 -13.87 17.97
N PHE A 29 1.20 -13.96 16.63
CA PHE A 29 2.31 -13.84 15.70
C PHE A 29 3.01 -12.48 15.81
N VAL A 30 2.23 -11.40 15.90
CA VAL A 30 2.73 -10.03 16.03
C VAL A 30 3.43 -9.82 17.37
N LEU A 31 2.84 -10.34 18.45
CA LEU A 31 3.44 -10.27 19.79
C LEU A 31 4.80 -10.99 19.82
N GLN A 32 4.92 -12.16 19.21
CA GLN A 32 6.18 -12.91 19.15
C GLN A 32 7.25 -12.16 18.35
N HIS A 33 6.88 -11.53 17.23
CA HIS A 33 7.82 -10.74 16.44
C HIS A 33 8.26 -9.46 17.18
N ALA A 34 7.32 -8.79 17.88
CA ALA A 34 7.64 -7.61 18.67
C ALA A 34 8.60 -7.91 19.83
N ASP A 35 8.45 -9.08 20.47
CA ASP A 35 9.37 -9.57 21.50
C ASP A 35 10.76 -9.90 20.93
N SER A 36 10.81 -10.59 19.78
CA SER A 36 12.06 -10.92 19.08
C SER A 36 12.91 -9.70 18.72
N ARG A 37 12.27 -8.56 18.46
CA ARG A 37 12.94 -7.27 18.20
C ARG A 37 13.15 -6.42 19.47
N CYS A 38 12.83 -6.96 20.64
CA CYS A 38 12.88 -6.29 21.94
C CYS A 38 12.17 -4.92 21.94
N LEU A 39 11.07 -4.80 21.18
CA LEU A 39 10.28 -3.56 21.08
C LEU A 39 9.41 -3.33 22.32
N LEU A 40 9.20 -4.38 23.09
CA LEU A 40 8.48 -4.36 24.36
C LEU A 40 9.46 -4.68 25.51
N SER A 41 9.21 -4.10 26.68
CA SER A 41 9.82 -4.57 27.92
C SER A 41 9.19 -5.91 28.32
N VAL A 42 9.91 -6.75 29.07
CA VAL A 42 9.43 -8.06 29.55
C VAL A 42 8.05 -7.96 30.24
N HIS A 43 7.86 -6.91 31.03
CA HIS A 43 6.56 -6.61 31.66
C HIS A 43 5.46 -6.25 30.66
N GLY A 44 5.79 -5.49 29.61
CA GLY A 44 4.85 -5.14 28.55
C GLY A 44 4.42 -6.35 27.72
N TYR A 45 5.36 -7.25 27.41
CA TYR A 45 5.05 -8.52 26.76
C TYR A 45 4.10 -9.38 27.60
N GLN A 46 4.37 -9.53 28.91
CA GLN A 46 3.48 -10.29 29.79
C GLN A 46 2.09 -9.66 29.92
N GLN A 47 2.01 -8.33 29.96
CA GLN A 47 0.74 -7.60 30.00
C GLN A 47 -0.09 -7.84 28.74
N VAL A 48 0.54 -7.69 27.57
CA VAL A 48 -0.10 -7.97 26.27
C VAL A 48 -0.47 -9.44 26.14
N LYS A 49 0.40 -10.36 26.59
CA LYS A 49 0.11 -11.81 26.58
C LYS A 49 -1.05 -12.19 27.50
N ALA A 50 -1.26 -11.45 28.59
CA ALA A 50 -2.36 -11.68 29.53
C ALA A 50 -3.72 -11.20 28.97
N CYS A 51 -3.72 -10.31 27.97
CA CYS A 51 -4.95 -9.88 27.29
C CYS A 51 -5.60 -11.04 26.53
N ARG A 52 -6.91 -11.24 26.78
CA ARG A 52 -7.70 -12.33 26.18
C ARG A 52 -8.20 -12.03 24.77
N PHE A 53 -8.36 -10.76 24.42
CA PHE A 53 -8.90 -10.34 23.14
C PHE A 53 -7.77 -9.93 22.19
N PRO A 54 -7.71 -10.48 20.96
CA PRO A 54 -6.63 -10.21 20.02
C PRO A 54 -6.57 -8.73 19.60
N SER A 55 -7.72 -8.07 19.49
CA SER A 55 -7.81 -6.63 19.19
C SER A 55 -7.27 -5.77 20.33
N GLU A 56 -7.65 -6.06 21.58
CA GLU A 56 -7.11 -5.35 22.75
C GLU A 56 -5.63 -5.63 22.92
N LYS A 57 -5.20 -6.87 22.70
CA LYS A 57 -3.80 -7.29 22.72
C LYS A 57 -2.93 -6.46 21.78
N VAL A 58 -3.36 -6.29 20.52
CA VAL A 58 -2.66 -5.42 19.57
C VAL A 58 -2.74 -3.95 19.99
N THR A 59 -3.89 -3.51 20.54
CA THR A 59 -4.08 -2.14 21.00
C THR A 59 -3.11 -1.78 22.12
N ASP A 60 -2.97 -2.64 23.12
CA ASP A 60 -2.02 -2.52 24.23
C ASP A 60 -0.58 -2.57 23.72
N LEU A 61 -0.26 -3.48 22.79
CA LEU A 61 1.07 -3.54 22.17
C LEU A 61 1.43 -2.21 21.51
N LEU A 62 0.53 -1.65 20.73
CA LEU A 62 0.71 -0.36 20.08
C LEU A 62 0.79 0.78 21.09
N ASP A 63 -0.01 0.76 22.15
CA ASP A 63 0.02 1.80 23.19
C ASP A 63 1.33 1.81 23.97
N LEU A 64 1.82 0.63 24.37
CA LEU A 64 3.11 0.47 25.03
C LEU A 64 4.26 0.97 24.17
N ILE A 65 4.21 0.73 22.86
CA ILE A 65 5.21 1.20 21.90
C ILE A 65 5.16 2.73 21.78
N ILE A 66 3.95 3.32 21.74
CA ILE A 66 3.77 4.78 21.75
C ILE A 66 4.29 5.40 23.06
N GLN A 67 4.05 4.76 24.21
CA GLN A 67 4.51 5.22 25.52
C GLN A 67 6.03 5.10 25.69
N ARG A 68 6.65 4.07 25.10
CA ARG A 68 8.10 3.85 25.19
C ARG A 68 8.90 4.87 24.37
N GLY A 69 8.30 5.43 23.32
CA GLY A 69 8.85 6.55 22.57
C GLY A 69 9.16 6.24 21.10
N PRO A 70 9.81 7.19 20.40
CA PRO A 70 9.92 7.20 18.94
C PRO A 70 10.82 6.09 18.39
N GLU A 71 11.85 5.69 19.12
CA GLU A 71 12.72 4.57 18.76
C GLU A 71 11.96 3.24 18.68
N ALA A 72 11.05 3.00 19.63
CA ALA A 72 10.21 1.81 19.64
C ALA A 72 9.18 1.85 18.50
N ALA A 73 8.54 3.01 18.26
CA ALA A 73 7.61 3.20 17.17
C ALA A 73 8.27 2.96 15.79
N ARG A 74 9.48 3.48 15.60
CA ARG A 74 10.27 3.24 14.39
C ARG A 74 10.66 1.77 14.23
N GLY A 75 11.04 1.11 15.33
CA GLY A 75 11.33 -0.31 15.32
C GLY A 75 10.12 -1.16 14.91
N LEU A 76 8.92 -0.78 15.38
CA LEU A 76 7.68 -1.44 14.98
C LEU A 76 7.35 -1.18 13.50
N LEU A 77 7.51 0.04 12.99
CA LEU A 77 7.27 0.35 11.58
C LEU A 77 8.18 -0.48 10.66
N LYS A 78 9.45 -0.64 11.02
CA LYS A 78 10.38 -1.54 10.32
C LYS A 78 9.91 -2.99 10.37
N LEU A 79 9.42 -3.44 11.52
CA LEU A 79 8.90 -4.80 11.70
C LEU A 79 7.65 -5.04 10.84
N LEU A 80 6.75 -4.06 10.77
CA LEU A 80 5.57 -4.11 9.92
C LEU A 80 5.94 -4.11 8.42
N ASN A 81 7.13 -3.62 8.05
CA ASN A 81 7.66 -3.68 6.70
C ASN A 81 8.43 -4.99 6.38
N GLU A 82 8.61 -5.88 7.36
CA GLU A 82 9.31 -7.14 7.12
C GLU A 82 8.48 -8.07 6.23
N PRO A 83 9.13 -8.80 5.30
CA PRO A 83 8.44 -9.70 4.39
C PRO A 83 7.62 -10.76 5.14
N ALA A 84 8.12 -11.27 6.26
CA ALA A 84 7.41 -12.26 7.07
C ALA A 84 6.05 -11.76 7.61
N LEU A 85 5.97 -10.50 8.05
CA LEU A 85 4.68 -9.93 8.48
C LEU A 85 3.79 -9.56 7.29
N GLN A 86 4.36 -9.15 6.17
CA GLN A 86 3.59 -8.82 4.96
C GLN A 86 2.96 -10.06 4.33
N GLU A 87 3.63 -11.22 4.41
CA GLU A 87 3.08 -12.51 3.98
C GLU A 87 1.92 -12.95 4.87
N THR A 88 2.03 -12.78 6.19
CA THR A 88 0.94 -13.08 7.14
C THR A 88 -0.20 -12.07 7.04
N PHE A 89 0.12 -10.80 6.80
CA PHE A 89 -0.83 -9.70 6.76
C PHE A 89 -0.67 -8.91 5.45
N PRO A 90 -1.23 -9.40 4.33
CA PRO A 90 -1.12 -8.72 3.03
C PRO A 90 -1.76 -7.33 3.03
N MET A 91 -2.63 -7.05 4.02
CA MET A 91 -3.22 -5.73 4.21
C MET A 91 -2.23 -4.69 4.74
N LEU A 92 -1.06 -5.06 5.27
CA LEU A 92 -0.01 -4.14 5.76
C LEU A 92 0.82 -3.50 4.63
N CYS A 93 0.54 -3.80 3.36
CA CYS A 93 1.35 -3.37 2.22
C CYS A 93 1.43 -1.84 2.05
N PHE A 94 0.48 -1.09 2.64
CA PHE A 94 0.51 0.39 2.68
C PHE A 94 1.67 0.98 3.50
N ILE A 95 2.27 0.21 4.40
CA ILE A 95 3.37 0.66 5.26
C ILE A 95 4.70 0.63 4.48
N LYS A 96 4.80 -0.28 3.50
CA LYS A 96 5.99 -0.46 2.64
C LYS A 96 6.31 0.78 1.80
N ASP A 97 5.28 1.57 1.45
CA ASP A 97 5.43 2.82 0.71
C ASP A 97 5.81 4.02 1.61
N LEU A 98 5.74 3.86 2.94
CA LEU A 98 6.03 4.95 3.88
C LEU A 98 7.50 5.02 4.29
N ASP A 99 8.24 3.92 4.16
CA ASP A 99 9.57 3.73 4.75
C ASP A 99 10.72 3.95 3.75
N ILE A 100 10.77 5.08 3.02
CA ILE A 100 12.02 5.60 2.42
C ILE A 100 11.90 7.12 2.27
N ASN A 101 12.34 7.93 3.24
CA ASN A 101 13.08 9.19 3.01
C ASN A 101 13.24 10.12 4.22
N THR A 102 12.58 9.91 5.35
CA THR A 102 12.61 10.95 6.39
C THR A 102 13.65 10.78 7.52
N VAL A 103 14.47 9.72 7.57
CA VAL A 103 15.52 9.64 8.61
C VAL A 103 16.73 8.75 8.24
N SER A 104 17.59 9.19 7.31
CA SER A 104 19.02 8.82 7.38
C SER A 104 19.92 9.73 6.56
N SER A 105 20.98 10.21 7.23
CA SER A 105 22.12 10.99 6.74
C SER A 105 21.90 12.45 6.37
N GLY A 106 22.10 13.31 7.38
CA GLY A 106 22.72 14.61 7.15
C GLY A 106 24.14 14.47 6.59
N ILE A 107 24.56 15.55 5.91
CA ILE A 107 25.87 15.80 5.28
C ILE A 107 26.02 15.00 3.97
N ILE A 108 25.86 15.61 2.79
CA ILE A 108 26.95 16.29 2.05
C ILE A 108 26.39 17.41 1.13
N LYS A 109 26.92 18.62 1.39
CA LYS A 109 27.19 19.76 0.48
C LYS A 109 26.08 20.26 -0.45
N ARG A 110 25.42 21.31 0.02
CA ARG A 110 24.99 22.44 -0.81
C ARG A 110 26.19 22.99 -1.60
N LYS A 111 26.09 23.05 -2.93
CA LYS A 111 26.72 24.14 -3.68
C LYS A 111 25.61 24.88 -4.43
N ARG A 112 25.27 26.03 -3.85
CA ARG A 112 24.55 27.13 -4.52
C ARG A 112 25.34 27.53 -5.75
N GLU A 113 24.65 27.78 -6.84
CA GLU A 113 24.98 28.87 -7.77
C GLU A 113 23.66 29.34 -8.41
N THR A 114 23.14 30.46 -7.89
CA THR A 114 22.28 31.44 -8.58
C THR A 114 23.18 32.64 -8.84
N PRO A 115 23.13 33.31 -10.00
CA PRO A 115 22.09 34.33 -10.28
C PRO A 115 21.67 34.28 -11.78
N ASP A 116 20.68 34.96 -12.34
CA ASP A 116 20.01 36.22 -12.05
C ASP A 116 18.69 36.27 -12.86
N LEU A 117 17.82 37.20 -12.47
CA LEU A 117 16.46 37.46 -12.93
C LEU A 117 16.23 37.58 -14.45
N GLN A 118 15.09 37.05 -14.91
CA GLN A 118 14.03 37.89 -15.47
C GLN A 118 12.69 37.15 -15.56
N GLU A 119 11.69 37.83 -15.01
CA GLU A 119 10.27 37.54 -15.10
C GLU A 119 9.84 37.26 -16.54
N ILE A 120 8.89 36.33 -16.72
CA ILE A 120 7.71 36.41 -17.59
C ILE A 120 6.97 35.08 -17.39
N ILE A 121 5.84 35.13 -16.69
CA ILE A 121 4.85 34.04 -16.67
C ILE A 121 4.04 34.15 -17.97
N PRO A 122 3.92 33.08 -18.76
CA PRO A 122 2.60 32.46 -18.87
C PRO A 122 2.69 30.93 -18.80
N SER A 123 2.00 30.39 -17.80
CA SER A 123 1.41 29.06 -17.70
C SER A 123 1.74 28.10 -18.85
N LYS A 124 2.81 27.31 -18.71
CA LYS A 124 3.02 26.08 -19.47
C LYS A 124 4.02 25.19 -18.76
N GLN A 125 3.52 24.00 -18.40
CA GLN A 125 4.22 22.73 -18.58
C GLN A 125 5.52 22.56 -17.78
N ILE A 126 5.39 21.93 -16.61
CA ILE A 126 5.98 20.61 -16.30
C ILE A 126 5.41 20.23 -14.93
N CYS A 127 4.18 19.70 -14.93
CA CYS A 127 3.71 18.86 -13.83
C CYS A 127 4.49 17.55 -13.95
N LYS A 128 5.53 17.39 -13.14
CA LYS A 128 6.30 16.14 -13.04
C LYS A 128 5.32 15.00 -12.71
N LYS A 129 5.17 14.08 -13.68
CA LYS A 129 4.62 12.72 -13.55
C LYS A 129 3.52 12.59 -12.50
N GLY A 130 2.35 13.14 -12.84
CA GLY A 130 1.11 12.67 -12.25
C GLY A 130 0.92 11.21 -12.67
N SER A 131 1.24 10.28 -11.77
CA SER A 131 0.60 8.98 -11.72
C SER A 131 -0.89 9.21 -11.50
N CYS A 132 -1.62 9.58 -12.56
CA CYS A 132 -3.07 9.67 -12.51
C CYS A 132 -3.58 8.28 -12.17
N LEU A 133 -4.12 8.16 -10.96
CA LEU A 133 -4.87 6.99 -10.53
C LEU A 133 -5.84 6.59 -11.65
N VAL A 134 -5.91 5.30 -11.94
CA VAL A 134 -6.81 4.79 -12.99
C VAL A 134 -8.23 5.23 -12.66
N GLN A 135 -8.82 6.04 -13.54
CA GLN A 135 -10.20 6.46 -13.38
C GLN A 135 -11.16 5.31 -13.73
N GLU A 136 -12.33 5.32 -13.10
CA GLU A 136 -13.36 4.29 -13.30
C GLU A 136 -13.74 4.10 -14.78
N LYS A 137 -13.73 5.18 -15.56
CA LYS A 137 -13.96 5.16 -17.02
C LYS A 137 -12.89 4.34 -17.77
N GLN A 138 -11.62 4.46 -17.37
CA GLN A 138 -10.51 3.72 -17.97
C GLN A 138 -10.63 2.23 -17.65
N LEU A 139 -10.94 1.89 -16.40
CA LEU A 139 -11.24 0.51 -16.01
C LEU A 139 -12.39 -0.08 -16.82
N MET A 140 -13.44 0.70 -17.05
CA MET A 140 -14.60 0.24 -17.79
C MET A 140 -14.32 0.04 -19.28
N THR A 141 -13.48 0.88 -19.89
CA THR A 141 -13.02 0.69 -21.27
C THR A 141 -12.16 -0.57 -21.38
N VAL A 142 -11.23 -0.79 -20.45
CA VAL A 142 -10.39 -2.00 -20.41
C VAL A 142 -11.24 -3.26 -20.17
N ALA A 143 -12.27 -3.18 -19.31
CA ALA A 143 -13.17 -4.29 -19.06
C ALA A 143 -13.94 -4.75 -20.32
N ARG A 144 -14.16 -3.84 -21.27
CA ARG A 144 -14.78 -4.16 -22.57
C ARG A 144 -13.82 -4.79 -23.57
N THR A 145 -12.52 -4.51 -23.44
CA THR A 145 -11.49 -5.08 -24.32
C THR A 145 -11.01 -6.44 -23.82
N ILE A 146 -11.03 -6.64 -22.49
CA ILE A 146 -10.71 -7.92 -21.87
C ILE A 146 -11.82 -8.95 -22.15
N GLY A 147 -11.48 -9.94 -22.97
CA GLY A 147 -12.36 -11.04 -23.34
C GLY A 147 -12.48 -12.14 -22.29
N ARG A 148 -12.62 -13.39 -22.77
CA ARG A 148 -12.84 -14.57 -21.91
C ARG A 148 -11.66 -14.89 -20.99
N SER A 149 -10.47 -14.37 -21.28
CA SER A 149 -9.24 -14.55 -20.50
C SER A 149 -9.20 -13.74 -19.21
N TRP A 150 -10.26 -12.99 -18.86
CA TRP A 150 -10.30 -12.15 -17.66
C TRP A 150 -9.99 -12.91 -16.36
N ARG A 151 -10.42 -14.16 -16.21
CA ARG A 151 -10.14 -14.99 -15.03
C ARG A 151 -8.64 -15.28 -14.89
N GLU A 152 -7.99 -15.48 -16.03
CA GLU A 152 -6.58 -15.82 -16.11
C GLU A 152 -5.71 -14.58 -15.91
N ILE A 153 -6.11 -13.44 -16.50
CA ILE A 153 -5.55 -12.12 -16.22
C ILE A 153 -5.68 -11.77 -14.74
N GLY A 154 -6.85 -11.99 -14.14
CA GLY A 154 -7.07 -11.74 -12.72
C GLY A 154 -6.10 -12.53 -11.83
N ARG A 155 -5.92 -13.81 -12.14
CA ARG A 155 -5.05 -14.70 -11.36
C ARG A 155 -3.57 -14.42 -11.58
N LEU A 156 -3.15 -14.24 -12.83
CA LEU A 156 -1.74 -14.25 -13.21
C LEU A 156 -1.15 -12.84 -13.41
N ALA A 157 -1.96 -11.87 -13.87
CA ALA A 157 -1.50 -10.49 -14.05
C ALA A 157 -1.87 -9.59 -12.85
N LEU A 158 -3.01 -9.83 -12.21
CA LEU A 158 -3.49 -9.01 -11.08
C LEU A 158 -3.29 -9.69 -9.71
N GLU A 159 -2.76 -10.92 -9.70
CA GLU A 159 -2.51 -11.74 -8.50
C GLU A 159 -3.74 -11.86 -7.57
N ILE A 160 -4.94 -11.85 -8.14
CA ILE A 160 -6.20 -11.99 -7.42
C ILE A 160 -6.45 -13.48 -7.14
N SER A 161 -6.79 -13.80 -5.89
CA SER A 161 -7.17 -15.16 -5.48
C SER A 161 -8.31 -15.72 -6.33
N THR A 162 -8.19 -16.99 -6.73
CA THR A 162 -9.22 -17.71 -7.51
C THR A 162 -10.60 -17.65 -6.89
N VAL A 163 -10.67 -17.82 -5.57
CA VAL A 163 -11.90 -17.73 -4.78
C VAL A 163 -12.60 -16.39 -4.98
N LYS A 164 -11.83 -15.30 -5.10
CA LYS A 164 -12.40 -13.97 -5.31
C LYS A 164 -12.91 -13.77 -6.73
N ILE A 165 -12.23 -14.36 -7.71
CA ILE A 165 -12.65 -14.34 -9.12
C ILE A 165 -13.97 -15.11 -9.30
N GLU A 166 -14.11 -16.26 -8.64
CA GLU A 166 -15.36 -17.04 -8.63
C GLU A 166 -16.49 -16.28 -7.96
N GLN A 167 -16.24 -15.65 -6.81
CA GLN A 167 -17.23 -14.80 -6.16
C GLN A 167 -17.70 -13.64 -7.07
N ILE A 168 -16.78 -12.99 -7.79
CA ILE A 168 -17.11 -11.91 -8.73
C ILE A 168 -17.93 -12.45 -9.92
N GLU A 169 -17.63 -13.67 -10.38
CA GLU A 169 -18.38 -14.36 -11.43
C GLU A 169 -19.82 -14.66 -11.02
N GLU A 170 -20.02 -15.06 -9.75
CA GLU A 170 -21.34 -15.34 -9.17
C GLU A 170 -22.15 -14.06 -8.88
N ASP A 171 -21.51 -13.02 -8.32
CA ASP A 171 -22.16 -11.75 -7.97
C ASP A 171 -22.60 -10.93 -9.20
N ASN A 172 -21.95 -11.10 -10.35
CA ASN A 172 -22.20 -10.28 -11.54
C ASN A 172 -22.65 -11.14 -12.72
N SER A 173 -23.79 -10.79 -13.33
CA SER A 173 -24.32 -11.54 -14.49
C SER A 173 -23.70 -11.09 -15.81
N ILE A 174 -23.21 -9.85 -15.89
CA ILE A 174 -22.69 -9.25 -17.12
C ILE A 174 -21.16 -9.42 -17.16
N HIS A 175 -20.63 -9.95 -18.25
CA HIS A 175 -19.17 -10.15 -18.43
C HIS A 175 -18.37 -8.88 -18.17
N VAL A 176 -18.78 -7.75 -18.77
CA VAL A 176 -18.11 -6.46 -18.58
C VAL A 176 -18.12 -6.04 -17.10
N GLU A 177 -19.20 -6.31 -16.36
CA GLU A 177 -19.25 -6.02 -14.93
C GLU A 177 -18.34 -6.94 -14.11
N ARG A 178 -18.23 -8.23 -14.46
CA ARG A 178 -17.27 -9.16 -13.84
C ARG A 178 -15.84 -8.65 -13.98
N VAL A 179 -15.45 -8.30 -15.20
CA VAL A 179 -14.10 -7.80 -15.47
C VAL A 179 -13.87 -6.44 -14.81
N PHE A 180 -14.86 -5.55 -14.87
CA PHE A 180 -14.77 -4.25 -14.21
C PHE A 180 -14.66 -4.40 -12.70
N ALA A 181 -15.45 -5.27 -12.07
CA ALA A 181 -15.39 -5.56 -10.64
C ALA A 181 -14.04 -6.17 -10.25
N MET A 182 -13.48 -7.06 -11.08
CA MET A 182 -12.14 -7.60 -10.89
C MET A 182 -11.06 -6.52 -10.95
N LEU A 183 -11.09 -5.66 -11.98
CA LEU A 183 -10.12 -4.57 -12.10
C LEU A 183 -10.29 -3.51 -11.01
N ARG A 184 -11.53 -3.25 -10.59
CA ARG A 184 -11.85 -2.38 -9.45
C ARG A 184 -11.31 -2.97 -8.16
N TYR A 185 -11.49 -4.27 -7.95
CA TYR A 185 -10.93 -4.99 -6.80
C TYR A 185 -9.40 -4.87 -6.79
N TRP A 186 -8.73 -5.16 -7.92
CA TRP A 186 -7.30 -4.91 -8.08
C TRP A 186 -6.91 -3.47 -7.79
N SER A 187 -7.65 -2.49 -8.30
CA SER A 187 -7.39 -1.07 -8.06
C SER A 187 -7.55 -0.71 -6.57
N THR A 188 -8.52 -1.29 -5.87
CA THR A 188 -8.68 -1.11 -4.42
C THR A 188 -7.61 -1.81 -3.60
N CYS A 189 -7.02 -2.91 -4.12
CA CYS A 189 -5.89 -3.61 -3.52
C CYS A 189 -4.57 -2.85 -3.75
N GLN A 190 -4.34 -2.34 -4.97
CA GLN A 190 -3.10 -1.66 -5.37
C GLN A 190 -3.08 -0.16 -5.08
N ARG A 191 -4.24 0.48 -4.88
CA ARG A 191 -4.46 1.91 -4.60
C ARG A 191 -3.54 2.86 -5.37
N GLU A 192 -2.41 3.26 -4.79
CA GLU A 192 -1.46 4.23 -5.37
C GLU A 192 -0.64 3.66 -6.53
N LYS A 193 -0.48 2.34 -6.60
CA LYS A 193 0.16 1.62 -7.71
C LYS A 193 -0.83 1.24 -8.80
N ALA A 194 -2.13 1.46 -8.59
CA ALA A 194 -3.17 1.29 -9.61
C ALA A 194 -3.13 2.48 -10.59
N THR A 195 -2.03 2.60 -11.32
CA THR A 195 -1.84 3.57 -12.38
C THR A 195 -2.12 2.93 -13.73
N ALA A 196 -2.56 3.75 -14.68
CA ALA A 196 -2.88 3.29 -16.03
C ALA A 196 -1.66 2.65 -16.71
N ALA A 197 -0.48 3.21 -16.45
CA ALA A 197 0.79 2.64 -16.89
C ALA A 197 1.10 1.27 -16.27
N ASN A 198 0.80 1.06 -14.99
CA ASN A 198 1.03 -0.22 -14.33
C ASN A 198 0.04 -1.28 -14.82
N LEU A 199 -1.24 -0.91 -15.00
CA LEU A 199 -2.23 -1.79 -15.61
C LEU A 199 -1.81 -2.18 -17.04
N HIS A 200 -1.35 -1.22 -17.83
CA HIS A 200 -0.83 -1.47 -19.17
C HIS A 200 0.38 -2.42 -19.15
N LEU A 201 1.32 -2.23 -18.22
CA LEU A 201 2.49 -3.09 -18.09
C LEU A 201 2.08 -4.53 -17.75
N LEU A 202 1.17 -4.73 -16.80
CA LEU A 202 0.67 -6.05 -16.41
C LEU A 202 -0.08 -6.76 -17.54
N LEU A 203 -0.88 -6.01 -18.30
CA LEU A 203 -1.61 -6.54 -19.45
C LEU A 203 -0.70 -6.80 -20.65
N SER A 204 0.39 -6.04 -20.81
CA SER A 204 1.39 -6.21 -21.87
C SER A 204 2.41 -7.31 -21.58
N GLN A 205 2.58 -7.72 -20.31
CA GLN A 205 3.59 -8.72 -19.91
C GLN A 205 3.15 -10.16 -20.15
N GLY A 206 1.86 -10.45 -20.31
CA GLY A 206 1.37 -11.80 -20.55
C GLY A 206 0.71 -11.96 -21.93
N ASP A 207 0.69 -13.19 -22.41
CA ASP A 207 0.13 -13.62 -23.70
C ASP A 207 -1.41 -13.64 -23.66
N TRP A 208 -2.02 -12.51 -23.26
CA TRP A 208 -3.44 -12.44 -22.88
C TRP A 208 -4.41 -12.29 -24.07
N ALA A 209 -3.97 -12.51 -25.31
CA ALA A 209 -4.77 -12.29 -26.52
C ALA A 209 -5.39 -10.88 -26.63
N LEU A 210 -4.79 -9.88 -25.97
CA LEU A 210 -5.21 -8.48 -26.06
C LEU A 210 -4.30 -7.76 -27.06
N PRO A 211 -4.86 -7.11 -28.09
CA PRO A 211 -4.07 -6.25 -28.95
C PRO A 211 -3.48 -5.10 -28.12
N PRO A 212 -2.18 -4.77 -28.24
CA PRO A 212 -1.60 -3.61 -27.57
C PRO A 212 -2.34 -2.32 -27.96
N GLU A 213 -2.83 -2.22 -29.20
CA GLU A 213 -3.69 -1.15 -29.71
C GLU A 213 -4.99 -0.96 -28.89
N SER A 214 -5.46 -2.01 -28.22
CA SER A 214 -6.68 -2.01 -27.39
C SER A 214 -6.43 -1.65 -25.93
N ILE A 215 -5.18 -1.44 -25.51
CA ILE A 215 -4.83 -0.96 -24.17
C ILE A 215 -3.97 0.31 -24.23
N ASP A 216 -3.43 0.68 -25.40
CA ASP A 216 -2.60 1.87 -25.64
C ASP A 216 -3.28 3.18 -25.22
N PHE A 217 -4.63 3.23 -25.27
CA PHE A 217 -5.41 4.37 -24.78
C PHE A 217 -5.20 4.65 -23.27
N LEU A 218 -4.69 3.69 -22.49
CA LEU A 218 -4.27 3.89 -21.10
C LEU A 218 -3.03 4.79 -20.98
N LEU A 219 -2.22 4.84 -22.04
CA LEU A 219 -1.00 5.67 -22.16
C LEU A 219 -1.27 6.97 -22.94
N GLU A 220 -2.31 6.99 -23.79
CA GLU A 220 -2.73 8.15 -24.56
C GLU A 220 -3.46 9.18 -23.66
N MET A 221 -2.69 9.91 -22.85
CA MET A 221 -3.17 11.09 -22.13
C MET A 221 -3.45 12.24 -23.11
N LYS A 222 -4.73 12.63 -23.23
CA LYS A 222 -5.15 13.88 -23.87
C LYS A 222 -5.79 14.83 -22.88
#